data_AF-A0A519ZBK8-F1
#
_entry.id   AF-A0A519ZBK8-F1
#
_cell.length_a   1.000
_cell.length_b   1.000
_cell.length_c   1.000
_cell.angle_alpha   90.00
_cell.angle_beta   90.00
_cell.angle_gamma   90.00
#
_symmetry.space_group_name_H-M   'P 1'
#
loop_
_entity.id
_entity.type
_entity.pdbx_description
1 polymer ?
#
loop_
_entity_poly.entity_id
_entity_poly.type
_entity_poly.pdbx_seq_one_letter_code
_entity_poly.pdbx_strand_id
1 'polypeptide(L)'
;EVISRMNEVGKWTSAFGQAIYNTRPTKDYKDNDTWFTQSKDGKTVYALHCIKNNKIPASITIQVNLPLSGSKITLVNSDTPLKWRRKGNAVEIWLPKNLSPDLPAVAMSIKVK
;
A
#
# COMPACT_ATOMS: atom_id res chain seq x y z
N GLU A 1 -9.39 24.43 -11.86
CA GLU A 1 -8.69 23.84 -10.70
C GLU A 1 -9.42 22.60 -10.13
N VAL A 2 -10.68 22.70 -9.71
CA VAL A 2 -11.44 21.58 -9.10
C VAL A 2 -11.51 20.32 -9.98
N ILE A 3 -11.75 20.49 -11.29
CA ILE A 3 -11.83 19.38 -12.25
C ILE A 3 -10.51 18.60 -12.34
N SER A 4 -9.35 19.29 -12.29
CA SER A 4 -8.03 18.63 -12.34
C SER A 4 -7.84 17.71 -11.14
N ARG A 5 -8.13 18.22 -9.94
CA ARG A 5 -8.00 17.45 -8.69
C ARG A 5 -8.93 16.23 -8.68
N MET A 6 -10.17 16.40 -9.13
CA MET A 6 -11.10 15.26 -9.26
C MET A 6 -10.60 14.21 -10.25
N ASN A 7 -10.05 14.62 -11.38
CA ASN A 7 -9.47 13.69 -12.37
C ASN A 7 -8.23 12.96 -11.83
N GLU A 8 -7.36 13.65 -11.09
CA GLU A 8 -6.19 13.04 -10.45
C GLU A 8 -6.60 12.01 -9.38
N VAL A 9 -7.57 12.36 -8.53
CA VAL A 9 -8.16 11.42 -7.56
C VAL A 9 -8.81 10.23 -8.28
N GLY A 10 -9.56 10.49 -9.35
CA GLY A 10 -10.18 9.46 -10.19
C GLY A 10 -9.14 8.50 -10.76
N LYS A 11 -8.08 9.03 -11.40
CA LYS A 11 -6.99 8.23 -11.97
C LYS A 11 -6.29 7.37 -10.91
N TRP A 12 -6.02 7.94 -9.73
CA TRP A 12 -5.39 7.18 -8.65
C TRP A 12 -6.31 6.10 -8.09
N THR A 13 -7.58 6.43 -7.84
CA THR A 13 -8.57 5.47 -7.31
C THR A 13 -8.94 4.39 -8.32
N SER A 14 -8.86 4.64 -9.63
CA SER A 14 -9.00 3.57 -10.64
C SER A 14 -7.90 2.52 -10.55
N ALA A 15 -6.67 2.91 -10.17
CA ALA A 15 -5.53 2.00 -10.04
C ALA A 15 -5.44 1.33 -8.66
N PHE A 16 -5.73 2.08 -7.59
CA PHE A 16 -5.50 1.63 -6.20
C PHE A 16 -6.79 1.50 -5.38
N GLY A 17 -7.95 1.70 -5.98
CA GLY A 17 -9.24 1.78 -5.29
C GLY A 17 -9.64 0.53 -4.53
N GLN A 18 -9.10 -0.64 -4.87
CA GLN A 18 -9.32 -1.88 -4.09
C GLN A 18 -8.84 -1.75 -2.63
N ALA A 19 -7.84 -0.90 -2.37
CA ALA A 19 -7.37 -0.61 -1.02
C ALA A 19 -8.28 0.36 -0.24
N ILE A 20 -9.29 0.96 -0.89
CA ILE A 20 -10.22 1.93 -0.30
C ILE A 20 -11.64 1.35 -0.26
N TYR A 21 -12.17 0.98 -1.42
CA TYR A 21 -13.55 0.50 -1.57
C TYR A 21 -13.72 -0.90 -0.99
N ASN A 22 -14.89 -1.15 -0.37
CA ASN A 22 -15.21 -2.42 0.28
C ASN A 22 -14.20 -2.86 1.36
N THR A 23 -13.50 -1.90 1.99
CA THR A 23 -12.59 -2.17 3.11
C THR A 23 -13.18 -1.77 4.46
N ARG A 24 -12.44 -2.07 5.53
CA ARG A 24 -12.69 -1.69 6.93
C ARG A 24 -11.40 -1.16 7.55
N PRO A 25 -11.45 -0.31 8.58
CA PRO A 25 -10.26 0.07 9.32
C PRO A 25 -9.62 -1.15 9.98
N THR A 26 -8.29 -1.19 10.00
CA THR A 26 -7.54 -2.13 10.86
C THR A 26 -7.45 -1.56 12.28
N LYS A 27 -7.10 -2.40 13.27
CA LYS A 27 -6.86 -1.93 14.64
C LYS A 27 -5.74 -0.89 14.69
N ASP A 28 -4.61 -1.20 14.06
CA ASP A 28 -3.46 -0.32 13.91
C ASP A 28 -3.48 0.30 12.50
N TYR A 29 -4.29 1.35 12.33
CA TYR A 29 -4.61 1.92 11.02
C TYR A 29 -3.52 2.82 10.41
N LYS A 30 -2.43 3.09 11.14
CA LYS A 30 -1.36 3.99 10.69
C LYS A 30 0.00 3.61 11.26
N ASP A 31 1.02 3.71 10.42
CA ASP A 31 2.45 3.64 10.77
C ASP A 31 3.22 4.65 9.90
N ASN A 32 3.69 5.73 10.52
CA ASN A 32 4.35 6.85 9.84
C ASN A 32 3.50 7.41 8.68
N ASP A 33 3.99 7.29 7.44
CA ASP A 33 3.32 7.73 6.22
C ASP A 33 2.51 6.62 5.55
N THR A 34 2.35 5.48 6.23
CA THR A 34 1.60 4.33 5.75
C THR A 34 0.28 4.20 6.51
N TRP A 35 -0.82 4.10 5.78
CA TRP A 35 -2.17 3.89 6.28
C TRP A 35 -2.64 2.48 5.96
N PHE A 36 -3.52 1.92 6.78
CA PHE A 36 -3.95 0.54 6.64
C PHE A 36 -5.47 0.37 6.64
N THR A 37 -5.94 -0.40 5.67
CA THR A 37 -7.33 -0.87 5.58
C THR A 37 -7.33 -2.40 5.45
N GLN A 38 -8.49 -3.03 5.62
CA GLN A 38 -8.64 -4.48 5.54
C GLN A 38 -9.81 -4.85 4.65
N SER A 39 -9.66 -5.93 3.87
CA SER A 39 -10.79 -6.54 3.17
C SER A 39 -11.86 -7.01 4.17
N LYS A 40 -13.14 -6.98 3.76
CA LYS A 40 -14.28 -7.40 4.60
C LYS A 40 -14.16 -8.84 5.13
N ASP A 41 -13.51 -9.73 4.39
CA ASP A 41 -13.27 -11.12 4.80
C ASP A 41 -12.08 -11.28 5.77
N GLY A 42 -11.36 -10.19 6.05
CA GLY A 42 -10.22 -10.17 6.96
C GLY A 42 -8.96 -10.87 6.44
N LYS A 43 -8.94 -11.32 5.17
CA LYS A 43 -7.82 -12.09 4.60
C LYS A 43 -6.69 -11.21 4.06
N THR A 44 -7.00 -9.97 3.70
CA THR A 44 -6.07 -9.03 3.07
C THR A 44 -6.03 -7.73 3.87
N VAL A 45 -4.85 -7.32 4.30
CA VAL A 45 -4.60 -5.95 4.74
C VAL A 45 -3.99 -5.18 3.58
N TYR A 46 -4.46 -3.97 3.36
CA TYR A 46 -3.85 -3.04 2.41
C TYR A 46 -3.00 -2.03 3.16
N ALA A 47 -1.80 -1.77 2.66
CA ALA A 47 -0.90 -0.74 3.14
C ALA A 47 -0.78 0.36 2.08
N LEU A 48 -1.16 1.58 2.43
CA LEU A 48 -1.20 2.76 1.57
C LEU A 48 -0.12 3.75 2.03
N HIS A 49 0.99 3.83 1.30
CA HIS A 49 2.10 4.71 1.64
C HIS A 49 2.02 6.01 0.85
N CYS A 50 1.91 7.14 1.55
CA CYS A 50 1.89 8.47 0.96
C CYS A 50 3.30 8.85 0.47
N ILE A 51 3.41 9.26 -0.79
CA ILE A 51 4.66 9.75 -1.37
C ILE A 51 4.83 11.23 -1.01
N LYS A 52 5.96 11.58 -0.41
CA LYS A 52 6.31 12.96 -0.06
C LYS A 52 7.28 13.53 -1.09
N ASN A 53 7.10 14.80 -1.44
CA ASN A 53 8.00 15.57 -2.31
C ASN A 53 8.29 14.90 -3.66
N ASN A 54 7.32 14.14 -4.20
CA ASN A 54 7.46 13.36 -5.44
C ASN A 54 8.70 12.45 -5.48
N LYS A 55 9.15 11.97 -4.30
CA LYS A 55 10.28 11.05 -4.16
C LYS A 55 9.79 9.70 -3.70
N ILE A 56 9.77 8.76 -4.64
CA ILE A 56 9.41 7.36 -4.36
C ILE A 56 10.59 6.69 -3.64
N PRO A 57 10.41 6.19 -2.41
CA PRO A 57 11.48 5.49 -1.71
C PRO A 57 11.78 4.14 -2.36
N ALA A 58 13.02 3.66 -2.25
CA ALA A 58 13.37 2.34 -2.78
C ALA A 58 12.71 1.18 -1.98
N SER A 59 12.44 1.42 -0.69
CA SER A 59 11.72 0.50 0.17
C SER A 59 10.83 1.25 1.17
N ILE A 60 9.77 0.58 1.61
CA ILE A 60 8.88 1.02 2.69
C ILE A 60 9.09 0.08 3.87
N THR A 61 9.15 0.64 5.09
CA THR A 61 9.21 -0.15 6.32
C THR A 61 7.92 0.00 7.10
N ILE A 62 7.36 -1.13 7.53
CA ILE A 62 6.17 -1.19 8.41
C ILE A 62 6.47 -2.02 9.66
N GLN A 63 5.86 -1.66 10.78
CA GLN A 63 6.01 -2.31 12.09
C GLN A 63 4.68 -2.89 12.61
N VAL A 64 3.57 -2.55 11.96
CA VAL A 64 2.22 -3.04 12.27
C VAL A 64 1.66 -3.83 11.09
N ASN A 65 0.61 -4.62 11.33
CA ASN A 65 -0.06 -5.44 10.32
C ASN A 65 0.90 -6.33 9.50
N LEU A 66 1.86 -6.95 10.20
CA LEU A 66 2.94 -7.68 9.56
C LEU A 66 2.43 -8.91 8.79
N PRO A 67 3.00 -9.22 7.61
CA PRO A 67 2.72 -10.46 6.89
C PRO A 67 3.02 -11.69 7.74
N LEU A 68 2.25 -12.75 7.52
CA LEU A 68 2.59 -14.09 7.99
C LEU A 68 3.82 -14.62 7.24
N SER A 69 4.51 -15.61 7.83
CA SER A 69 5.62 -16.28 7.15
C SER A 69 5.13 -16.92 5.85
N GLY A 70 5.83 -16.68 4.75
CA GLY A 70 5.45 -17.18 3.42
C GLY A 70 4.34 -16.39 2.70
N SER A 71 3.79 -15.33 3.33
CA SER A 71 2.79 -14.48 2.68
C SER A 71 3.34 -13.73 1.47
N LYS A 72 2.47 -13.49 0.50
CA LYS A 72 2.76 -12.62 -0.63
C LYS A 72 2.38 -11.18 -0.30
N ILE A 73 3.26 -10.26 -0.67
CA ILE A 73 2.95 -8.84 -0.76
C ILE A 73 2.90 -8.49 -2.25
N THR A 74 1.83 -7.84 -2.70
CA THR A 74 1.67 -7.45 -4.11
C THR A 74 1.33 -5.97 -4.25
N LEU A 75 1.68 -5.39 -5.39
CA LEU A 75 1.22 -4.06 -5.78
C LEU A 75 -0.25 -4.13 -6.22
N VAL A 76 -1.12 -3.25 -5.71
CA VAL A 76 -2.57 -3.37 -5.93
C VAL A 76 -2.99 -3.17 -7.40
N ASN A 77 -2.32 -2.28 -8.14
CA ASN A 77 -2.73 -1.94 -9.51
C ASN A 77 -2.27 -2.95 -10.57
N SER A 78 -1.40 -3.90 -10.23
CA SER A 78 -0.81 -4.83 -11.21
C SER A 78 -0.64 -6.26 -10.70
N ASP A 79 -1.01 -6.54 -9.44
CA ASP A 79 -0.76 -7.79 -8.72
C ASP A 79 0.71 -8.25 -8.74
N THR A 80 1.64 -7.34 -9.05
CA THR A 80 3.06 -7.66 -9.14
C THR A 80 3.60 -8.01 -7.74
N PRO A 81 4.21 -9.19 -7.56
CA PRO A 81 4.82 -9.57 -6.29
C PRO A 81 5.96 -8.61 -5.92
N LEU A 82 5.96 -8.15 -4.69
CA LEU A 82 7.01 -7.31 -4.13
C LEU A 82 7.96 -8.17 -3.31
N LYS A 83 9.26 -7.92 -3.48
CA LYS A 83 10.26 -8.46 -2.57
C LYS A 83 10.02 -7.84 -1.20
N TRP A 84 10.09 -8.65 -0.16
CA TRP A 84 10.03 -8.17 1.21
C TRP A 84 10.86 -9.06 2.13
N ARG A 85 11.22 -8.54 3.30
CA ARG A 85 11.95 -9.27 4.34
C ARG A 85 11.54 -8.78 5.71
N ARG A 86 11.43 -9.71 6.66
CA ARG A 86 11.26 -9.39 8.07
C ARG A 86 12.62 -9.13 8.73
N LYS A 87 12.74 -8.02 9.47
CA LYS A 87 13.91 -7.64 10.27
C LYS A 87 13.44 -7.32 11.68
N GLY A 88 13.51 -8.31 12.58
CA GLY A 88 12.95 -8.20 13.93
C GLY A 88 11.44 -7.96 13.90
N ASN A 89 11.03 -6.81 14.45
CA ASN A 89 9.62 -6.39 14.54
C ASN A 89 9.17 -5.51 13.36
N ALA A 90 9.98 -5.41 12.30
CA ALA A 90 9.64 -4.64 11.12
C ALA A 90 9.68 -5.51 9.85
N VAL A 91 8.95 -5.08 8.83
CA VAL A 91 9.01 -5.62 7.48
C VAL A 91 9.43 -4.52 6.52
N GLU A 92 10.49 -4.81 5.77
CA GLU A 92 10.99 -3.98 4.68
C GLU A 92 10.44 -4.53 3.36
N ILE A 93 9.80 -3.67 2.58
CA ILE A 93 9.14 -4.00 1.30
C ILE A 93 9.79 -3.15 0.21
N TRP A 94 10.36 -3.78 -0.82
CA TRP A 94 11.00 -3.07 -1.92
C TRP A 94 9.99 -2.69 -3.01
N LEU A 95 10.04 -1.44 -3.45
CA LEU A 95 9.18 -0.94 -4.52
C LEU A 95 9.78 -1.20 -5.90
N PRO A 96 8.94 -1.41 -6.94
CA PRO A 96 9.42 -1.49 -8.32
C PRO A 96 10.02 -0.16 -8.77
N LYS A 97 11.04 -0.21 -9.63
CA LYS A 97 11.70 1.00 -10.17
C LYS A 97 10.86 1.75 -11.20
N ASN A 98 9.85 1.10 -11.79
CA ASN A 98 9.02 1.61 -12.88
C ASN A 98 7.69 2.23 -12.41
N LEU A 99 7.64 2.70 -11.17
CA LEU A 99 6.48 3.46 -10.67
C LEU A 99 6.48 4.87 -11.27
N SER A 100 5.29 5.40 -11.56
CA SER A 100 5.14 6.78 -12.04
C SER A 100 5.63 7.76 -10.97
N PRO A 101 6.51 8.72 -11.30
CA PRO A 101 7.07 9.66 -10.32
C PRO A 101 6.02 10.61 -9.71
N ASP A 102 4.91 10.82 -10.42
CA ASP A 102 3.82 11.71 -9.99
C ASP A 102 2.78 10.99 -9.11
N LEU A 103 3.08 9.76 -8.68
CA LEU A 103 2.15 8.98 -7.89
C LEU A 103 2.02 9.56 -6.47
N PRO A 104 0.80 9.95 -6.03
CA PRO A 104 0.63 10.54 -4.69
C PRO A 104 0.74 9.50 -3.56
N ALA A 105 0.44 8.24 -3.84
CA ALA A 105 0.54 7.13 -2.90
C ALA A 105 0.67 5.78 -3.61
N VAL A 106 1.36 4.83 -2.98
CA VAL A 106 1.41 3.43 -3.42
C VAL A 106 0.53 2.60 -2.51
N ALA A 107 -0.32 1.72 -3.06
CA ALA A 107 -1.04 0.72 -2.25
C ALA A 107 -0.53 -0.70 -2.53
N MET A 108 -0.32 -1.45 -1.45
CA MET A 108 0.16 -2.83 -1.44
C MET A 108 -0.85 -3.72 -0.74
N SER A 109 -1.02 -4.95 -1.22
CA SER A 109 -1.83 -5.98 -0.57
C SER A 109 -0.93 -6.91 0.25
N ILE A 110 -1.33 -7.22 1.48
CA ILE A 110 -0.61 -8.07 2.43
C ILE A 110 -1.57 -9.19 2.85
N LYS A 111 -1.23 -10.45 2.53
CA LYS A 111 -2.01 -11.60 3.00
C LYS A 111 -1.67 -11.89 4.47
N VAL A 112 -2.70 -11.85 5.33
CA VAL A 112 -2.56 -12.01 6.79
C VAL A 112 -3.28 -13.23 7.35
N LYS A 113 -3.98 -14.00 6.50
CA LYS A 113 -4.61 -15.29 6.80
C LYS A 113 -4.56 -16.19 5.57
#